data_AF-A0A8J2PH63-F1
#
_entry.id   AF-A0A8J2PH63-F1
#
_cell.length_a   1.000
_cell.length_b   1.000
_cell.length_c   1.000
_cell.angle_alpha   90.00
_cell.angle_beta   90.00
_cell.angle_gamma   90.00
#
_symmetry.space_group_name_H-M   'P 1'
#
loop_
_entity.id
_entity.type
_entity.pdbx_description
1 polymer ?
#
loop_
_entity_poly.entity_id
_entity_poly.type
_entity_poly.pdbx_seq_one_letter_code
_entity_poly.pdbx_strand_id
1 'polypeptide(L)'
;MGRSGIFLLFISAIGICFHVPISSAAPAVENDLYLTPLIKSGDLDKARQSAQDNMKLSKISSEKDVQSYSGYLTIDEAKNSNLFFWFFPAQESPENAPVILWINDIPGYTCLKGVFLETGPFYVDENNQL
;
A
#
# COMPACT_ATOMS: atom_id res chain seq x y z
N MET A 1 60.97 18.90 34.26
CA MET A 1 61.32 18.34 32.94
C MET A 1 60.45 17.11 32.74
N GLY A 2 59.54 17.10 31.76
CA GLY A 2 58.84 15.87 31.35
C GLY A 2 57.33 15.73 31.67
N ARG A 3 56.51 16.52 30.95
CA ARG A 3 55.24 16.16 30.30
C ARG A 3 54.11 15.49 31.12
N SER A 4 53.08 16.31 31.37
CA SER A 4 51.68 15.93 31.54
C SER A 4 51.22 14.97 30.45
N GLY A 5 50.69 13.80 30.83
CA GLY A 5 49.97 12.90 29.95
C GLY A 5 48.47 13.16 30.06
N ILE A 6 47.91 13.88 29.08
CA ILE A 6 46.48 13.91 28.82
C ILE A 6 46.11 12.54 28.23
N PHE A 7 45.22 11.80 28.90
CA PHE A 7 44.55 10.66 28.29
C PHE A 7 43.52 11.19 27.29
N LEU A 8 43.86 11.15 26.00
CA LEU A 8 42.93 11.36 24.91
C LEU A 8 42.07 10.10 24.74
N LEU A 9 40.79 10.23 25.03
CA LEU A 9 39.77 9.24 24.72
C LEU A 9 39.58 9.22 23.18
N PHE A 10 40.05 8.18 22.51
CA PHE A 10 39.75 7.96 21.09
C PHE A 10 38.32 7.41 20.96
N ILE A 11 37.34 8.29 20.70
CA ILE A 11 36.09 7.88 20.07
C ILE A 11 36.26 8.11 18.57
N SER A 12 36.72 7.06 17.88
CA SER A 12 36.62 6.97 16.43
C SER A 12 35.15 6.67 16.08
N ALA A 13 34.31 7.70 16.10
CA ALA A 13 33.03 7.67 15.40
C ALA A 13 33.30 7.88 13.91
N ILE A 14 33.73 6.82 13.21
CA ILE A 14 33.55 6.77 11.76
C ILE A 14 32.09 6.33 11.54
N GLY A 15 31.18 7.25 11.88
CA GLY A 15 29.87 7.27 11.28
C GLY A 15 30.06 7.83 9.88
N ILE A 16 30.36 6.98 8.91
CA ILE A 16 30.00 7.31 7.53
C ILE A 16 28.48 7.23 7.51
N CYS A 17 27.83 8.29 7.99
CA CYS A 17 26.53 8.65 7.48
C CYS A 17 26.75 8.86 6.00
N PHE A 18 26.52 7.82 5.20
CA PHE A 18 25.92 8.06 3.91
C PHE A 18 24.60 8.74 4.23
N HIS A 19 24.65 10.08 4.30
CA HIS A 19 23.51 10.89 4.00
C HIS A 19 23.25 10.57 2.52
N VAL A 20 22.58 9.45 2.27
CA VAL A 20 21.78 9.30 1.08
C VAL A 20 20.84 10.50 1.22
N PRO A 21 20.97 11.54 0.37
CA PRO A 21 19.89 12.49 0.31
C PRO A 21 18.70 11.63 -0.10
N ILE A 22 17.78 11.38 0.84
CA ILE A 22 16.42 11.03 0.45
C ILE A 22 16.00 12.30 -0.28
N SER A 23 16.13 12.27 -1.60
CA SER A 23 15.55 13.27 -2.47
C SER A 23 14.09 13.34 -2.05
N SER A 24 13.73 14.38 -1.30
CA SER A 24 12.39 14.58 -0.73
C SER A 24 11.37 14.98 -1.79
N ALA A 25 11.67 14.65 -3.03
CA ALA A 25 10.74 14.65 -4.13
C ALA A 25 11.07 13.39 -4.89
N ALA A 26 10.37 12.30 -4.54
CA ALA A 26 9.89 11.45 -5.61
C ALA A 26 9.20 12.42 -6.58
N PRO A 27 9.58 12.45 -7.87
CA PRO A 27 8.81 13.22 -8.83
C PRO A 27 7.36 12.82 -8.61
N ALA A 28 6.45 13.81 -8.59
CA ALA A 28 5.02 13.58 -8.61
C ALA A 28 4.70 12.91 -9.96
N VAL A 29 5.10 11.65 -10.10
CA VAL A 29 4.39 10.73 -10.94
C VAL A 29 3.01 10.71 -10.32
N GLU A 30 2.09 11.27 -11.08
CA GLU A 30 0.66 11.03 -11.14
C GLU A 30 0.33 9.55 -10.92
N ASN A 31 0.65 9.05 -9.73
CA ASN A 31 0.42 7.67 -9.34
C ASN A 31 -0.91 7.68 -8.60
N ASP A 32 -1.99 7.64 -9.37
CA ASP A 32 -3.39 7.49 -8.92
C ASP A 32 -3.60 6.24 -8.04
N LEU A 33 -2.57 5.40 -7.87
CA LEU A 33 -2.56 4.26 -6.97
C LEU A 33 -2.30 4.64 -5.50
N TYR A 34 -1.66 5.77 -5.18
CA TYR A 34 -1.42 6.20 -3.79
C TYR A 34 -2.48 7.21 -3.33
N LEU A 35 -3.39 6.76 -2.46
CA LEU A 35 -4.57 7.56 -2.13
C LEU A 35 -4.33 8.52 -0.96
N THR A 36 -3.30 8.29 -0.14
CA THR A 36 -3.07 9.07 1.08
C THR A 36 -2.85 10.57 0.85
N PRO A 37 -2.11 11.03 -0.18
CA PRO A 37 -2.02 12.46 -0.48
C PRO A 37 -3.38 13.10 -0.76
N LEU A 38 -4.24 12.43 -1.54
CA LEU A 38 -5.58 12.91 -1.90
C LEU A 38 -6.52 12.94 -0.68
N ILE A 39 -6.46 11.90 0.15
CA ILE A 39 -7.23 11.82 1.40
C ILE A 39 -6.84 12.96 2.34
N LYS A 40 -5.53 13.22 2.50
CA LYS A 40 -5.03 14.29 3.37
C LYS A 40 -5.34 15.69 2.86
N SER A 41 -5.39 15.90 1.55
CA SER A 41 -5.79 17.17 0.95
C SER A 41 -7.31 17.38 0.96
N GLY A 42 -8.09 16.39 1.40
CA GLY A 42 -9.56 16.44 1.41
C GLY A 42 -10.20 16.18 0.05
N ASP A 43 -9.41 15.78 -0.96
CA ASP A 43 -9.88 15.48 -2.31
C ASP A 43 -10.41 14.04 -2.38
N LEU A 44 -11.49 13.79 -1.63
CA LEU A 44 -12.04 12.45 -1.43
C LEU A 44 -12.68 11.89 -2.71
N ASP A 45 -13.27 12.76 -3.54
CA ASP A 45 -13.91 12.33 -4.78
C ASP A 45 -12.86 11.86 -5.78
N LYS A 46 -11.73 12.58 -5.90
CA LYS A 46 -10.58 12.10 -6.67
C LYS A 46 -10.00 10.83 -6.09
N ALA A 47 -9.84 10.73 -4.77
CA ALA A 47 -9.33 9.51 -4.14
C ALA A 47 -10.19 8.27 -4.46
N ARG A 48 -11.53 8.41 -4.41
CA ARG A 48 -12.48 7.34 -4.77
C ARG A 48 -12.42 7.00 -6.26
N GLN A 49 -12.37 8.02 -7.11
CA GLN A 49 -12.28 7.85 -8.56
C GLN A 49 -11.00 7.11 -8.95
N SER A 50 -9.86 7.56 -8.43
CA SER A 50 -8.57 6.91 -8.62
C SER A 50 -8.60 5.46 -8.15
N ALA A 51 -9.16 5.19 -6.96
CA ALA A 51 -9.28 3.83 -6.44
C ALA A 51 -10.10 2.89 -7.35
N GLN A 52 -11.14 3.42 -8.00
CA GLN A 52 -11.98 2.66 -8.92
C GLN A 52 -11.30 2.41 -10.26
N ASP A 53 -10.65 3.42 -10.83
CA ASP A 53 -10.01 3.35 -12.15
C ASP A 53 -8.81 2.39 -12.18
N ASN A 54 -8.12 2.23 -11.03
CA ASN A 54 -7.00 1.32 -10.87
C ASN A 54 -7.36 -0.16 -11.14
N MET A 55 -8.63 -0.54 -11.11
CA MET A 55 -9.08 -1.92 -11.25
C MET A 55 -10.28 -2.07 -12.20
N LYS A 56 -10.20 -1.48 -13.39
CA LYS A 56 -11.14 -1.81 -14.49
C LYS A 56 -10.86 -3.22 -15.00
N LEU A 57 -11.59 -4.19 -14.46
CA LEU A 57 -11.48 -5.63 -14.77
C LEU A 57 -12.05 -5.99 -16.15
N SER A 58 -12.70 -5.05 -16.84
CA SER A 58 -13.09 -5.17 -18.25
C SER A 58 -11.94 -5.51 -19.21
N LYS A 59 -10.68 -5.47 -18.76
CA LYS A 59 -9.49 -5.94 -19.50
C LYS A 59 -9.10 -7.40 -19.23
N ILE A 60 -9.65 -8.05 -18.19
CA ILE A 60 -9.18 -9.36 -17.69
C ILE A 60 -10.26 -10.44 -17.78
N SER A 61 -11.55 -10.10 -17.66
CA SER A 61 -12.64 -11.09 -17.78
C SER A 61 -13.74 -10.62 -18.71
N SER A 62 -14.19 -11.51 -19.59
CA SER A 62 -15.18 -11.27 -20.64
C SER A 62 -16.61 -11.19 -20.11
N GLU A 63 -16.87 -11.60 -18.87
CA GLU A 63 -18.24 -11.94 -18.45
C GLU A 63 -18.86 -11.15 -17.29
N LYS A 64 -18.13 -10.31 -16.54
CA LYS A 64 -18.76 -9.36 -15.60
C LYS A 64 -17.76 -8.33 -15.07
N ASP A 65 -18.12 -7.05 -15.15
CA ASP A 65 -17.38 -5.98 -14.48
C ASP A 65 -17.73 -6.03 -12.99
N VAL A 66 -16.85 -6.63 -12.18
CA VAL A 66 -16.99 -6.62 -10.71
C VAL A 66 -16.52 -5.25 -10.22
N GLN A 67 -17.47 -4.44 -9.75
CA GLN A 67 -17.13 -3.16 -9.13
C GLN A 67 -16.19 -3.39 -7.95
N SER A 68 -15.02 -2.76 -8.00
CA SER A 68 -14.02 -2.87 -6.95
C SER A 68 -13.15 -1.62 -6.88
N TYR A 69 -12.48 -1.45 -5.76
CA TYR A 69 -11.65 -0.29 -5.45
C TYR A 69 -10.32 -0.76 -4.89
N SER A 70 -9.20 -0.26 -5.41
CA SER A 70 -7.87 -0.65 -4.93
C SER A 70 -6.90 0.52 -4.89
N GLY A 71 -5.87 0.37 -4.06
CA GLY A 71 -4.82 1.37 -3.94
C GLY A 71 -3.91 1.13 -2.75
N TYR A 72 -3.01 2.06 -2.54
CA TYR A 72 -2.07 2.11 -1.43
C TYR A 72 -2.46 3.19 -0.42
N LEU A 73 -2.46 2.80 0.84
CA LEU A 73 -2.59 3.69 1.99
C LEU A 73 -1.24 3.76 2.73
N THR A 74 -0.71 4.95 2.94
CA THR A 74 0.53 5.16 3.68
C THR A 74 0.26 4.97 5.17
N ILE A 75 0.96 4.00 5.77
CA ILE A 75 0.83 3.65 7.20
C ILE A 75 1.99 4.20 8.05
N ASP A 76 3.13 4.51 7.42
CA ASP A 76 4.28 5.16 8.06
C ASP A 76 5.01 6.03 7.02
N GLU A 77 4.86 7.35 7.14
CA GLU A 77 5.50 8.30 6.22
C GLU A 77 7.02 8.34 6.37
N ALA A 78 7.53 8.22 7.60
CA ALA A 78 8.97 8.28 7.86
C ALA A 78 9.71 7.09 7.24
N LYS A 79 9.02 5.94 7.14
CA LYS A 79 9.55 4.72 6.49
C LYS A 79 9.07 4.53 5.05
N ASN A 80 8.25 5.43 4.51
CA ASN A 80 7.54 5.25 3.24
C ASN A 80 6.83 3.88 3.14
N SER A 81 6.20 3.45 4.24
CA SER A 81 5.50 2.17 4.32
C SER A 81 4.06 2.35 3.87
N ASN A 82 3.61 1.47 2.97
CA ASN A 82 2.30 1.53 2.34
C ASN A 82 1.62 0.16 2.38
N LEU A 83 0.33 0.16 2.69
CA LEU A 83 -0.53 -1.03 2.68
C LEU A 83 -1.39 -1.02 1.42
N PHE A 84 -1.30 -2.08 0.63
CA PHE A 84 -2.24 -2.33 -0.46
C PHE A 84 -3.58 -2.80 0.10
N PHE A 85 -4.69 -2.30 -0.45
CA PHE A 85 -6.03 -2.83 -0.21
C PHE A 85 -6.75 -3.11 -1.52
N TRP A 86 -7.72 -4.03 -1.45
CA TRP A 86 -8.68 -4.26 -2.51
C TRP A 86 -10.05 -4.50 -1.88
N PHE A 87 -10.96 -3.56 -2.14
CA PHE A 87 -12.29 -3.52 -1.56
C PHE A 87 -13.35 -3.84 -2.61
N PHE A 88 -14.36 -4.59 -2.18
CA PHE A 88 -15.52 -5.00 -2.98
C PHE A 88 -16.78 -4.56 -2.23
N PRO A 89 -17.61 -3.67 -2.81
CA PRO A 89 -18.93 -3.39 -2.25
C PRO A 89 -19.77 -4.67 -2.18
N ALA A 90 -20.70 -4.72 -1.21
CA ALA A 90 -21.66 -5.82 -1.17
C ALA A 90 -22.52 -5.84 -2.44
N GLN A 91 -22.83 -7.04 -2.93
CA GLN A 91 -23.66 -7.22 -4.12
C GLN A 91 -25.11 -6.77 -3.89
N GLU A 92 -25.57 -6.83 -2.64
CA GLU A 92 -26.92 -6.45 -2.23
C GLU A 92 -26.86 -5.35 -1.17
N SER A 93 -27.59 -4.25 -1.39
CA SER A 93 -27.70 -3.10 -0.47
C SER A 93 -26.36 -2.60 0.11
N PRO A 94 -25.36 -2.24 -0.75
CA PRO A 94 -24.02 -1.87 -0.31
C PRO A 94 -23.98 -0.69 0.67
N GLU A 95 -24.96 0.20 0.62
CA GLU A 95 -25.11 1.34 1.54
C GLU A 95 -25.54 0.94 2.96
N ASN A 96 -26.13 -0.25 3.13
CA ASN A 96 -26.62 -0.77 4.41
C ASN A 96 -25.80 -1.96 4.93
N ALA A 97 -24.99 -2.58 4.07
CA ALA A 97 -24.17 -3.73 4.43
C ALA A 97 -23.01 -3.33 5.36
N PRO A 98 -22.60 -4.21 6.31
CA PRO A 98 -21.43 -3.97 7.13
C PRO A 98 -20.14 -4.03 6.30
N VAL A 99 -19.13 -3.27 6.70
CA VAL A 99 -17.78 -3.37 6.14
C VAL A 99 -17.01 -4.46 6.88
N ILE A 100 -16.46 -5.44 6.15
CA ILE A 100 -15.64 -6.51 6.70
C ILE A 100 -14.18 -6.26 6.32
N LEU A 101 -13.29 -6.28 7.32
CA LEU A 101 -11.85 -6.26 7.12
C LEU A 101 -11.32 -7.70 7.16
N TRP A 102 -10.75 -8.16 6.05
CA TRP A 102 -10.12 -9.48 5.96
C TRP A 102 -8.60 -9.36 6.11
N ILE A 103 -8.04 -10.04 7.11
CA ILE A 103 -6.59 -10.11 7.36
C ILE A 103 -6.23 -11.57 7.60
N ASN A 104 -5.23 -12.06 6.88
CA ASN A 104 -4.72 -13.41 7.09
C ASN A 104 -3.93 -13.52 8.39
N ASP A 105 -4.04 -14.68 9.03
CA ASP A 105 -3.43 -15.02 10.31
C ASP A 105 -1.92 -15.29 10.22
N ILE A 106 -1.42 -15.66 9.04
CA ILE A 106 0.00 -15.99 8.82
C ILE A 106 0.81 -14.72 8.50
N PRO A 107 1.80 -14.35 9.33
CA PRO A 107 2.70 -13.24 9.04
C PRO A 107 3.46 -13.44 7.73
N GLY A 108 3.52 -12.39 6.91
CA GLY A 108 4.25 -12.39 5.63
C GLY A 108 3.51 -13.05 4.45
N TYR A 109 2.34 -13.65 4.68
CA TYR A 109 1.49 -14.14 3.59
C TYR A 109 0.53 -13.05 3.11
N THR A 110 0.26 -13.04 1.80
CA THR A 110 -0.64 -12.05 1.19
C THR A 110 -2.10 -12.28 1.61
N CYS A 111 -2.82 -11.19 1.90
CA CYS A 111 -4.27 -11.21 2.13
C CYS A 111 -5.08 -11.51 0.85
N LEU A 112 -4.45 -11.47 -0.33
CA LEU A 112 -5.10 -11.81 -1.60
C LEU A 112 -5.53 -13.27 -1.69
N LYS A 113 -5.01 -14.17 -0.83
CA LYS A 113 -5.53 -15.52 -0.69
C LYS A 113 -7.04 -15.50 -0.38
N GLY A 114 -7.49 -14.59 0.48
CA GLY A 114 -8.91 -14.45 0.81
C GLY A 114 -9.76 -14.13 -0.42
N VAL A 115 -9.21 -13.32 -1.34
CA VAL A 115 -9.88 -12.91 -2.57
C VAL A 115 -10.02 -14.04 -3.58
N PHE A 116 -8.97 -14.85 -3.79
CA PHE A 116 -8.95 -15.82 -4.89
C PHE A 116 -9.22 -17.27 -4.47
N LEU A 117 -9.02 -17.61 -3.20
CA LEU A 117 -8.97 -19.00 -2.73
C LEU A 117 -9.94 -19.30 -1.58
N GLU A 118 -10.65 -18.30 -1.06
CA GLU A 118 -11.52 -18.48 0.11
C GLU A 118 -12.93 -17.91 -0.13
N THR A 119 -13.11 -16.59 -0.04
CA THR A 119 -14.45 -15.97 0.01
C THR A 119 -14.64 -14.80 -0.93
N GLY A 120 -13.61 -14.42 -1.69
CA GLY A 120 -13.70 -13.30 -2.61
C GLY A 120 -14.54 -13.58 -3.86
N PRO A 121 -14.78 -12.53 -4.66
CA PRO A 121 -15.72 -12.59 -5.79
C PRO A 121 -15.14 -13.25 -7.04
N PHE A 122 -13.89 -13.72 -6.99
CA PHE A 122 -13.21 -14.34 -8.13
C PHE A 122 -12.86 -15.78 -7.85
N TYR A 123 -12.94 -16.58 -8.91
CA TYR A 123 -12.44 -17.94 -8.93
C TYR A 123 -11.36 -18.03 -10.01
N VAL A 124 -10.21 -18.59 -9.66
CA VAL A 124 -9.15 -18.87 -10.64
C VAL A 124 -9.32 -20.30 -11.11
N ASP A 125 -9.52 -20.49 -12.40
CA ASP A 125 -9.69 -21.84 -12.97
C ASP A 125 -8.35 -22.60 -13.08
N GLU A 126 -8.42 -23.87 -13.49
CA GLU A 126 -7.24 -24.73 -13.67
C GLU A 126 -6.27 -24.24 -14.76
N ASN A 127 -6.73 -23.32 -15.62
CA ASN A 127 -5.94 -22.67 -16.67
C ASN A 127 -5.39 -21.31 -16.23
N ASN A 128 -5.52 -20.96 -14.95
CA ASN A 128 -5.15 -19.68 -14.35
C ASN A 128 -5.87 -18.47 -14.97
N GLN A 129 -7.13 -18.64 -15.38
CA GLN A 129 -8.01 -17.57 -15.84
C GLN A 129 -9.00 -17.15 -14.75
N LEU A 130 -9.44 -15.89 -14.79
CA LEU A 130 -10.48 -15.31 -13.92
C LEU A 130 -11.88 -15.41 -14.53
#